data_AF-A0A0K3BRV9-F1
#
_entry.id   AF-A0A0K3BRV9-F1
#
_cell.length_a   1.000
_cell.length_b   1.000
_cell.length_c   1.000
_cell.angle_alpha   90.00
_cell.angle_beta   90.00
_cell.angle_gamma   90.00
#
_symmetry.space_group_name_H-M   'P 1'
#
loop_
_entity.id
_entity.type
_entity.pdbx_description
1 polymer ?
#
loop_
_entity_poly.entity_id
_entity_poly.type
_entity_poly.pdbx_seq_one_letter_code
_entity_poly.pdbx_strand_id
1 'polypeptide(L)' 'MATKEQYEAALVKAETLGVTSLSREQLELIGKLAKQAGSTGNRARRVLDGK' A
#
# COMPACT_ATOMS: atom_id res chain seq x y z
N MET A 1 -15.14 -4.38 3.47
CA MET A 1 -14.45 -4.29 2.17
C MET A 1 -13.80 -2.92 2.14
N ALA A 2 -12.47 -2.83 2.07
CA ALA A 2 -11.82 -1.52 2.11
C ALA A 2 -12.17 -0.72 0.84
N THR A 3 -12.46 0.56 1.01
CA THR A 3 -12.82 1.44 -0.11
C THR A 3 -11.58 1.77 -0.93
N LYS A 4 -11.75 2.09 -2.22
CA LYS A 4 -10.63 2.52 -3.09
C LYS A 4 -9.82 3.66 -2.46
N GLU A 5 -10.50 4.58 -1.79
CA GLU A 5 -9.90 5.71 -1.08
C GLU A 5 -8.98 5.27 0.07
N GLN A 6 -9.34 4.23 0.82
CA GLN A 6 -8.49 3.71 1.91
C GLN A 6 -7.19 3.10 1.37
N TYR A 7 -7.27 2.42 0.23
CA TYR A 7 -6.11 1.86 -0.45
C TYR A 7 -5.19 2.96 -0.98
N GLU A 8 -5.78 3.99 -1.59
CA GLU A 8 -5.05 5.12 -2.16
C GLU A 8 -4.37 5.96 -1.07
N ALA A 9 -5.09 6.24 0.03
CA ALA A 9 -4.53 6.93 1.18
C ALA A 9 -3.38 6.15 1.83
N ALA A 10 -3.51 4.82 1.97
CA ALA A 10 -2.43 3.99 2.49
C ALA A 10 -1.20 4.02 1.57
N LEU A 11 -1.39 3.89 0.25
CA LEU A 11 -0.32 3.94 -0.74
C LEU A 11 0.41 5.29 -0.71
N VAL A 12 -0.33 6.40 -0.78
CA VAL A 12 0.26 7.75 -0.75
C VAL A 12 1.02 7.98 0.54
N LYS A 13 0.45 7.59 1.69
CA LYS A 13 1.12 7.71 2.98
C LYS A 13 2.43 6.92 3.02
N ALA A 14 2.42 5.72 2.46
CA ALA A 14 3.58 4.84 2.43
C ALA A 14 4.66 5.31 1.43
N GLU A 15 4.25 5.91 0.31
CA GLU A 15 5.16 6.54 -0.66
C GLU A 15 5.81 7.83 -0.12
N THR A 16 5.07 8.60 0.70
CA THR A 16 5.53 9.90 1.22
C THR A 16 6.30 9.81 2.53
N LEU A 17 5.85 8.97 3.45
CA LEU A 17 6.39 8.84 4.81
C LEU A 17 7.11 7.51 5.04
N GLY A 18 7.11 6.61 4.06
CA GLY A 18 7.67 5.27 4.18
C GLY A 18 6.72 4.27 4.83
N VAL A 19 6.99 2.99 4.60
CA VAL A 19 6.19 1.85 5.10
C VAL A 19 6.10 1.80 6.63
N THR A 20 7.14 2.28 7.32
CA THR A 20 7.20 2.31 8.80
C THR A 20 6.17 3.25 9.42
N SER A 21 5.64 4.22 8.66
CA SER A 21 4.61 5.16 9.11
C SER A 21 3.19 4.60 9.06
N LEU A 22 3.01 3.41 8.48
CA LEU A 22 1.71 2.78 8.29
C LEU A 22 1.23 2.06 9.54
N SER A 23 -0.09 2.12 9.77
CA SER A 23 -0.71 1.25 10.78
C SER A 23 -0.73 -0.21 10.31
N ARG A 24 -0.95 -1.13 11.26
CA ARG A 24 -1.07 -2.56 10.97
C ARG A 24 -2.16 -2.87 9.94
N GLU A 25 -3.30 -2.17 10.02
CA GLU A 25 -4.38 -2.29 9.04
C GLU A 25 -3.97 -1.80 7.65
N GLN A 26 -3.23 -0.67 7.58
CA GLN A 26 -2.73 -0.13 6.32
C GLN A 26 -1.69 -1.06 5.67
N LEU A 27 -0.83 -1.68 6.47
CA LEU A 27 0.11 -2.71 6.02
C LEU A 27 -0.60 -3.93 5.44
N GLU A 28 -1.66 -4.40 6.09
CA GLU A 28 -2.47 -5.51 5.56
C GLU A 28 -3.15 -5.14 4.24
N LEU A 29 -3.65 -3.91 4.12
CA LEU A 29 -4.26 -3.42 2.88
C LEU A 29 -3.24 -3.37 1.74
N ILE A 30 -2.07 -2.81 1.98
CA ILE A 30 -0.98 -2.76 1.00
C ILE A 30 -0.48 -4.17 0.66
N GLY A 31 -0.38 -5.07 1.65
CA GLY A 31 -0.04 -6.47 1.42
C GLY A 31 -1.06 -7.21 0.54
N LYS A 32 -2.35 -6.92 0.70
CA LYS A 32 -3.41 -7.45 -0.19
C LYS A 32 -3.31 -6.86 -1.59
N LEU A 33 -3.06 -5.56 -1.73
CA LEU A 33 -2.84 -4.91 -3.03
C LEU A 33 -1.61 -5.45 -3.76
N ALA A 34 -0.52 -5.70 -3.04
CA ALA A 34 0.73 -6.21 -3.60
C ALA A 34 0.56 -7.55 -4.31
N LYS A 35 -0.41 -8.37 -3.87
CA LYS A 35 -0.80 -9.63 -4.49
C LYS A 35 -1.66 -9.46 -5.75
N GLN A 36 -2.23 -8.28 -5.99
CA GLN A 36 -3.01 -8.00 -7.19
C GLN A 36 -2.10 -7.74 -8.40
N ALA A 37 -2.57 -8.16 -9.58
CA ALA A 37 -1.95 -7.82 -10.84
C ALA A 37 -2.32 -6.38 -11.25
N GLY A 38 -1.43 -5.71 -11.99
CA GLY A 38 -1.65 -4.35 -12.52
C GLY A 38 -0.87 -3.25 -11.80
N SER A 39 -1.15 -2.01 -12.17
CA SER A 39 -0.40 -0.82 -11.74
C SER A 39 -0.43 -0.62 -10.22
N THR A 40 -1.59 -0.79 -9.59
CA THR A 40 -1.77 -0.63 -8.14
C THR A 40 -0.98 -1.66 -7.34
N GLY A 41 -1.00 -2.93 -7.76
CA GLY A 41 -0.21 -3.98 -7.11
C GLY A 41 1.30 -3.80 -7.31
N ASN A 42 1.72 -3.31 -8.48
CA ASN A 42 3.11 -2.94 -8.72
C ASN A 42 3.57 -1.77 -7.84
N ARG A 43 2.69 -0.79 -7.57
CA ARG A 43 2.97 0.31 -6.62
C ARG A 43 3.10 -0.23 -5.19
N ALA A 44 2.13 -1.01 -4.74
CA ALA A 44 2.15 -1.61 -3.41
C ALA A 44 3.42 -2.46 -3.17
N ARG A 45 3.87 -3.24 -4.17
CA ARG A 45 5.13 -3.99 -4.09
C ARG A 45 6.34 -3.08 -3.95
N ARG A 46 6.46 -2.03 -4.77
CA ARG A 46 7.59 -1.08 -4.68
C ARG A 46 7.70 -0.46 -3.30
N VAL A 47 6.55 -0.04 -2.77
CA VAL A 47 6.49 0.57 -1.45
C VAL A 47 6.94 -0.42 -0.37
N LEU A 48 6.44 -1.66 -0.37
CA LEU A 48 6.86 -2.70 0.57
C LEU A 48 8.34 -3.11 0.43
N ASP A 49 8.87 -3.11 -0.78
CA ASP A 49 10.26 -3.47 -1.09
C ASP A 49 11.25 -2.34 -0.70
N GLY A 50 10.74 -1.14 -0.39
CA GLY A 50 11.55 -0.01 0.07
C GLY A 50 12.47 0.58 -1.00
N LYS A 51 12.13 0.40 -2.29
CA LYS A 51 12.87 0.95 -3.43
C LYS A 51 12.35 2.28 -3.91
#